data_AF-A0A916TUN7-F1
#
_entry.id   AF-A0A916TUN7-F1
#
_cell.length_a   1.000
_cell.length_b   1.000
_cell.length_c   1.000
_cell.angle_alpha   90.00
_cell.angle_beta   90.00
_cell.angle_gamma   90.00
#
_symmetry.space_group_name_H-M   'P 1'
#
loop_
_entity.id
_entity.type
_entity.pdbx_description
1 polymer ?
#
loop_
_entity_poly.entity_id
_entity_poly.type
_entity_poly.pdbx_seq_one_letter_code
_entity_poly.pdbx_strand_id
1 'polypeptide(L)'
;MTTKTILPARLALSTAAASLILSTSPAISQPTPAATDARSATVSVDFASSRGDFLHPERYNNFSRWSSWAAQRDADVGFLNEQGLHGEIYKVWVDAERIHDPASDTYNYEGLDDYLADASLLSDELLMVMDTRVSVRDMNRSPADIKPIIKRIMTDLKRRYPRIRYVEAFNEPDHNLAKAISPSELYDYYKVYYEVVNEINRELQPQVPLEIGGPGYMQYNETWMYAFLDRYAADPSPDKKLDFLSWHAYGEFPEGTGDTAGPRAFHFYKGNPSEIAGQRELLNAALSRRGLDTGIPAFITETGIYPGPSFDNEKDARPDYLIGAAGVPSLHYWYMEQPNTYPFNWVVRHFGEERKDQLITRARDGKHIAVRGGDNAEDLPTNIFTPYGNALKMMAMLKKERVTAQSDALDEGKGVYSIATKDKYGAAVMVWNYQHTGTQSYQVTIDMGKLPANLRGKSLCQRMYRIDDTVSNYWGNPATANLQQVAAVQVASTQRHRVSVDLTANALQLVTLEPAESCAT
;
A
#
# COMPACT_ATOMS: atom_id res chain seq x y z
N MET A 1 17.88 -59.32 3.18
CA MET A 1 17.76 -59.98 4.50
C MET A 1 18.87 -59.48 5.40
N THR A 2 18.55 -58.56 6.31
CA THR A 2 19.37 -58.24 7.48
C THR A 2 18.47 -57.47 8.44
N THR A 3 17.88 -58.21 9.36
CA THR A 3 17.12 -57.72 10.51
C THR A 3 18.09 -57.26 11.58
N LYS A 4 17.91 -56.05 12.13
CA LYS A 4 18.45 -55.69 13.44
C LYS A 4 17.37 -55.05 14.29
N THR A 5 17.11 -55.76 15.37
CA THR A 5 16.21 -55.54 16.48
C THR A 5 16.62 -54.30 17.29
N ILE A 6 15.63 -53.49 17.70
CA ILE A 6 15.80 -52.40 18.68
C ILE A 6 15.04 -52.80 19.95
N LEU A 7 15.73 -52.80 21.09
CA LEU A 7 15.13 -52.87 22.43
C LEU A 7 15.15 -51.46 23.06
N PRO A 8 14.20 -51.09 23.94
CA PRO A 8 14.05 -49.73 24.44
C PRO A 8 14.82 -49.51 25.74
N ALA A 9 15.45 -48.33 25.87
CA ALA A 9 15.99 -47.84 27.13
C ALA A 9 14.98 -46.92 27.83
N ARG A 10 14.61 -47.31 29.07
CA ARG A 10 13.84 -46.50 30.02
C ARG A 10 14.68 -45.31 30.48
N LEU A 11 14.12 -44.09 30.43
CA LEU A 11 14.66 -42.94 31.16
C LEU A 11 13.84 -42.71 32.43
N ALA A 12 14.55 -42.60 33.55
CA ALA A 12 14.03 -42.34 34.87
C ALA A 12 13.72 -40.84 35.04
N LEU A 13 12.60 -40.53 35.71
CA LEU A 13 12.31 -39.20 36.25
C LEU A 13 13.24 -38.92 37.44
N SER A 14 13.92 -37.77 37.41
CA SER A 14 14.50 -37.15 38.60
C SER A 14 13.95 -35.73 38.76
N THR A 15 13.19 -35.53 39.83
CA THR A 15 12.71 -34.24 40.32
C THR A 15 13.86 -33.47 40.98
N ALA A 16 14.18 -32.28 40.45
CA ALA A 16 15.03 -31.30 41.12
C ALA A 16 14.32 -29.95 41.13
N ALA A 17 13.93 -29.50 42.32
CA ALA A 17 13.40 -28.17 42.57
C ALA A 17 14.57 -27.16 42.56
N ALA A 18 14.49 -26.15 41.68
CA ALA A 18 15.42 -25.03 41.65
C ALA A 18 14.68 -23.74 42.00
N SER A 19 15.06 -23.14 43.13
CA SER A 19 14.59 -21.84 43.60
C SER A 19 15.07 -20.73 42.66
N LEU A 20 14.14 -19.94 42.10
CA LEU A 20 14.44 -18.73 41.35
C LEU A 20 14.88 -17.60 42.31
N ILE A 21 16.09 -17.09 42.12
CA ILE A 21 16.54 -15.81 42.67
C ILE A 21 16.31 -14.75 41.57
N LEU A 22 15.35 -13.84 41.80
CA LEU A 22 15.10 -12.68 40.96
C LEU A 22 16.25 -11.67 41.13
N SER A 23 17.06 -11.50 40.08
CA SER A 23 18.07 -10.43 39.99
C SER A 23 17.50 -9.27 39.18
N THR A 24 17.16 -8.18 39.85
CA THR A 24 16.76 -6.91 39.23
C THR A 24 18.01 -6.19 38.73
N SER A 25 18.28 -6.21 37.42
CA SER A 25 19.28 -5.32 36.82
C SER A 25 18.67 -3.92 36.63
N PRO A 26 19.37 -2.84 37.00
CA PRO A 26 18.88 -1.49 36.77
C PRO A 26 18.87 -1.17 35.27
N ALA A 27 17.76 -0.58 34.81
CA ALA A 27 17.61 -0.12 33.44
C ALA A 27 18.67 0.95 33.13
N ILE A 28 19.51 0.69 32.12
CA ILE A 28 20.43 1.68 31.58
C ILE A 28 19.59 2.67 30.76
N SER A 29 19.33 3.85 31.32
CA SER A 29 18.71 4.97 30.61
C SER A 29 19.67 5.45 29.51
N GLN A 30 19.30 5.22 28.24
CA GLN A 30 20.03 5.83 27.13
C GLN A 30 19.81 7.36 27.14
N PRO A 31 20.83 8.16 26.82
CA PRO A 31 20.73 9.61 26.78
C PRO A 31 19.74 10.04 25.69
N THR A 32 18.75 10.83 26.08
CA THR A 32 17.81 11.50 25.17
C THR A 32 18.62 12.42 24.24
N PRO A 33 18.47 12.32 22.90
CA PRO A 33 19.12 13.25 21.99
C PRO A 33 18.75 14.69 22.35
N ALA A 34 19.72 15.60 22.35
CA ALA A 34 19.47 17.01 22.58
C ALA A 34 18.42 17.52 21.58
N ALA A 35 17.40 18.22 22.08
CA ALA A 35 16.34 18.78 21.26
C ALA A 35 16.95 19.75 20.23
N THR A 36 16.94 19.36 18.95
CA THR A 36 17.15 20.30 17.86
C THR A 36 16.05 21.36 17.90
N ASP A 37 16.43 22.63 17.86
CA ASP A 37 15.49 23.75 17.84
C ASP A 37 14.45 23.54 16.73
N ALA A 38 13.17 23.51 17.12
CA ALA A 38 12.07 23.33 16.19
C ALA A 38 11.98 24.57 15.26
N ARG A 39 11.93 24.34 13.94
CA ARG A 39 11.70 25.41 12.98
C ARG A 39 10.22 25.77 12.93
N SER A 40 9.89 27.02 12.63
CA SER A 40 8.50 27.40 12.37
C SER A 40 8.10 27.00 10.95
N ALA A 41 6.86 26.54 10.78
CA ALA A 41 6.23 26.33 9.48
C ALA A 41 4.77 26.81 9.52
N THR A 42 4.25 27.25 8.38
CA THR A 42 2.85 27.61 8.18
C THR A 42 2.25 26.73 7.10
N VAL A 43 1.10 26.13 7.41
CA VAL A 43 0.23 25.48 6.43
C VAL A 43 -0.96 26.39 6.18
N SER A 44 -1.07 26.93 4.97
CA SER A 44 -2.19 27.77 4.54
C SER A 44 -3.23 26.93 3.81
N VAL A 45 -4.47 26.93 4.33
CA VAL A 45 -5.60 26.20 3.75
C VAL A 45 -6.67 27.17 3.26
N ASP A 46 -7.13 27.00 2.03
CA ASP A 46 -8.24 27.76 1.46
C ASP A 46 -9.42 26.83 1.12
N PHE A 47 -10.40 26.76 2.02
CA PHE A 47 -11.58 25.92 1.84
C PHE A 47 -12.54 26.39 0.73
N ALA A 48 -12.33 27.58 0.15
CA ALA A 48 -13.07 28.01 -1.03
C ALA A 48 -12.41 27.56 -2.35
N SER A 49 -11.13 27.17 -2.32
CA SER A 49 -10.37 26.74 -3.49
C SER A 49 -10.46 25.21 -3.66
N SER A 50 -11.52 24.75 -4.32
CA SER A 50 -11.73 23.34 -4.63
C SER A 50 -10.63 22.78 -5.53
N ARG A 51 -10.27 21.51 -5.28
CA ARG A 51 -9.40 20.69 -6.14
C ARG A 51 -10.13 19.46 -6.69
N GLY A 52 -11.47 19.41 -6.56
CA GLY A 52 -12.29 18.27 -6.95
C GLY A 52 -12.46 17.24 -5.85
N ASP A 53 -13.02 16.08 -6.21
CA ASP A 53 -13.17 14.94 -5.30
C ASP A 53 -11.78 14.45 -4.85
N PHE A 54 -11.66 14.16 -3.56
CA PHE A 54 -10.45 13.58 -2.99
C PHE A 54 -10.34 12.12 -3.42
N LEU A 55 -9.17 11.73 -3.92
CA LEU A 55 -8.93 10.38 -4.45
C LEU A 55 -9.14 9.28 -3.40
N HIS A 56 -8.92 9.58 -2.11
CA HIS A 56 -8.96 8.58 -1.04
C HIS A 56 -8.01 7.39 -1.32
N PRO A 57 -6.67 7.62 -1.37
CA PRO A 57 -5.71 6.58 -1.74
C PRO A 57 -5.71 5.38 -0.78
N GLU A 58 -6.20 5.54 0.45
CA GLU A 58 -6.39 4.43 1.40
C GLU A 58 -7.38 3.36 0.91
N ARG A 59 -8.20 3.67 -0.10
CA ARG A 59 -9.17 2.77 -0.72
C ARG A 59 -8.61 1.89 -1.83
N TYR A 60 -7.36 2.11 -2.23
CA TYR A 60 -6.65 1.31 -3.22
C TYR A 60 -5.56 0.52 -2.49
N ASN A 61 -5.74 -0.79 -2.35
CA ASN A 61 -4.93 -1.57 -1.43
C ASN A 61 -4.59 -2.95 -2.00
N ASN A 62 -3.75 -3.68 -1.30
CA ASN A 62 -3.29 -5.01 -1.68
C ASN A 62 -3.48 -6.00 -0.54
N PHE A 63 -3.79 -7.24 -0.92
CA PHE A 63 -3.44 -8.38 -0.10
C PHE A 63 -2.16 -9.05 -0.62
N SER A 64 -1.43 -9.71 0.29
CA SER A 64 -0.45 -10.73 -0.09
C SER A 64 -1.17 -11.95 -0.72
N ARG A 65 -0.40 -12.95 -1.13
CA ARG A 65 -0.92 -14.22 -1.68
C ARG A 65 -1.90 -14.91 -0.73
N TRP A 66 -2.83 -15.69 -1.28
CA TRP A 66 -3.86 -16.44 -0.53
C TRP A 66 -3.30 -17.44 0.48
N SER A 67 -2.07 -17.91 0.29
CA SER A 67 -1.39 -18.80 1.25
C SER A 67 -0.85 -18.06 2.48
N SER A 68 -0.78 -16.73 2.45
CA SER A 68 -0.27 -15.90 3.54
C SER A 68 -1.41 -15.45 4.45
N TRP A 69 -1.17 -15.54 5.77
CA TRP A 69 -2.05 -15.00 6.80
C TRP A 69 -3.50 -15.51 6.73
N ALA A 70 -3.71 -16.74 6.22
CA ALA A 70 -5.04 -17.27 5.96
C ALA A 70 -5.91 -17.35 7.22
N ALA A 71 -5.32 -17.74 8.36
CA ALA A 71 -6.04 -17.87 9.62
C ALA A 71 -6.40 -16.53 10.29
N GLN A 72 -5.83 -15.40 9.84
CA GLN A 72 -6.08 -14.07 10.41
C GLN A 72 -7.00 -13.23 9.53
N ARG A 73 -7.16 -13.62 8.26
CA ARG A 73 -7.66 -12.73 7.21
C ARG A 73 -9.10 -12.28 7.44
N ASP A 74 -9.96 -13.17 7.91
CA ASP A 74 -11.36 -12.86 8.22
C ASP A 74 -11.48 -11.77 9.31
N ALA A 75 -10.70 -11.90 10.38
CA ALA A 75 -10.64 -10.93 11.47
C ALA A 75 -9.99 -9.61 11.03
N ASP A 76 -8.93 -9.67 10.22
CA ASP A 76 -8.30 -8.48 9.63
C ASP A 76 -9.31 -7.72 8.74
N VAL A 77 -10.07 -8.43 7.89
CA VAL A 77 -11.14 -7.85 7.05
C VAL A 77 -12.22 -7.19 7.91
N GLY A 78 -12.69 -7.88 8.96
CA GLY A 78 -13.67 -7.34 9.89
C GLY A 78 -13.17 -6.04 10.53
N PHE A 79 -11.95 -6.07 11.07
CA PHE A 79 -11.33 -4.90 11.69
C PHE A 79 -11.17 -3.74 10.70
N LEU A 80 -10.65 -3.96 9.50
CA LEU A 80 -10.47 -2.91 8.50
C LEU A 80 -11.80 -2.26 8.11
N ASN A 81 -12.87 -3.04 7.93
CA ASN A 81 -14.21 -2.51 7.67
C ASN A 81 -14.76 -1.69 8.86
N GLU A 82 -14.62 -2.17 10.10
CA GLU A 82 -14.99 -1.41 11.31
C GLU A 82 -14.21 -0.08 11.41
N GLN A 83 -12.98 -0.07 10.93
CA GLN A 83 -12.14 1.11 10.88
C GLN A 83 -12.43 2.02 9.68
N GLY A 84 -13.43 1.72 8.84
CA GLY A 84 -13.78 2.54 7.68
C GLY A 84 -12.75 2.47 6.55
N LEU A 85 -11.97 1.39 6.49
CA LEU A 85 -10.96 1.12 5.46
C LEU A 85 -11.48 0.13 4.40
N HIS A 86 -12.79 0.15 4.14
CA HIS A 86 -13.37 -0.51 2.98
C HIS A 86 -12.76 0.10 1.71
N GLY A 87 -12.26 -0.75 0.81
CA GLY A 87 -11.62 -0.34 -0.41
C GLY A 87 -12.58 -0.10 -1.56
N GLU A 88 -12.12 0.70 -2.50
CA GLU A 88 -12.69 0.76 -3.84
C GLU A 88 -12.11 -0.38 -4.68
N ILE A 89 -10.78 -0.56 -4.64
CA ILE A 89 -10.09 -1.63 -5.36
C ILE A 89 -9.07 -2.31 -4.45
N TYR A 90 -9.19 -3.63 -4.29
CA TYR A 90 -8.14 -4.45 -3.71
C TYR A 90 -7.46 -5.30 -4.78
N LYS A 91 -6.13 -5.17 -4.86
CA LYS A 91 -5.29 -6.05 -5.68
C LYS A 91 -5.08 -7.39 -4.96
N VAL A 92 -5.32 -8.47 -5.69
CA VAL A 92 -5.28 -9.87 -5.23
C VAL A 92 -4.43 -10.72 -6.16
N TRP A 93 -3.75 -11.73 -5.61
CA TRP A 93 -2.80 -12.56 -6.35
C TRP A 93 -3.42 -13.88 -6.79
N VAL A 94 -3.29 -14.19 -8.08
CA VAL A 94 -3.68 -15.48 -8.67
C VAL A 94 -2.51 -16.00 -9.50
N ASP A 95 -1.78 -16.96 -8.93
CA ASP A 95 -0.59 -17.54 -9.58
C ASP A 95 -1.01 -18.78 -10.39
N ALA A 96 -0.92 -18.71 -11.72
CA ALA A 96 -1.45 -19.74 -12.62
C ALA A 96 -0.80 -21.12 -12.39
N GLU A 97 0.50 -21.16 -12.10
CA GLU A 97 1.26 -22.39 -11.85
C GLU A 97 0.93 -23.08 -10.51
N ARG A 98 0.33 -22.36 -9.57
CA ARG A 98 -0.12 -22.93 -8.30
C ARG A 98 -1.52 -23.54 -8.40
N ILE A 99 -2.27 -23.13 -9.43
CA ILE A 99 -3.63 -23.60 -9.70
C ILE A 99 -3.59 -24.76 -10.70
N HIS A 100 -2.82 -24.62 -11.78
CA HIS A 100 -2.75 -25.62 -12.84
C HIS A 100 -1.59 -26.59 -12.63
N ASP A 101 -1.90 -27.88 -12.46
CA ASP A 101 -0.91 -28.95 -12.55
C ASP A 101 -0.73 -29.38 -14.02
N PRO A 102 0.42 -29.09 -14.66
CA PRO A 102 0.68 -29.46 -16.05
C PRO A 102 0.73 -30.97 -16.30
N ALA A 103 1.08 -31.78 -15.28
CA ALA A 103 1.27 -33.22 -15.46
C ALA A 103 -0.07 -33.97 -15.53
N SER A 104 -1.05 -33.53 -14.74
CA SER A 104 -2.38 -34.12 -14.68
C SER A 104 -3.46 -33.34 -15.45
N ASP A 105 -3.14 -32.13 -15.91
CA ASP A 105 -4.07 -31.15 -16.48
C ASP A 105 -5.27 -30.87 -15.56
N THR A 106 -4.99 -30.75 -14.25
CA THR A 106 -6.00 -30.46 -13.23
C THR A 106 -5.84 -29.05 -12.66
N TYR A 107 -6.93 -28.51 -12.11
CA TYR A 107 -7.01 -27.16 -11.56
C TYR A 107 -7.43 -27.25 -10.09
N ASN A 108 -6.59 -26.74 -9.18
CA ASN A 108 -6.88 -26.68 -7.75
C ASN A 108 -7.01 -25.23 -7.26
N TYR A 109 -8.13 -24.92 -6.62
CA TYR A 109 -8.44 -23.59 -6.08
C TYR A 109 -8.43 -23.55 -4.54
N GLU A 110 -7.89 -24.59 -3.88
CA GLU A 110 -7.85 -24.68 -2.41
C GLU A 110 -7.21 -23.44 -1.78
N GLY A 111 -7.93 -22.84 -0.81
CA GLY A 111 -7.55 -21.62 -0.11
C GLY A 111 -7.70 -20.32 -0.91
N LEU A 112 -7.72 -20.37 -2.25
CA LEU A 112 -7.97 -19.19 -3.09
C LEU A 112 -9.42 -18.72 -2.95
N ASP A 113 -10.34 -19.65 -2.76
CA ASP A 113 -11.77 -19.33 -2.70
C ASP A 113 -12.14 -18.50 -1.47
N ASP A 114 -11.63 -18.89 -0.31
CA ASP A 114 -11.79 -18.14 0.94
C ASP A 114 -11.12 -16.76 0.81
N TYR A 115 -9.92 -16.71 0.21
CA TYR A 115 -9.18 -15.47 -0.03
C TYR A 115 -9.94 -14.45 -0.89
N LEU A 116 -10.54 -14.89 -2.00
CA LEU A 116 -11.31 -13.99 -2.86
C LEU A 116 -12.66 -13.62 -2.25
N ALA A 117 -13.26 -14.50 -1.44
CA ALA A 117 -14.44 -14.18 -0.65
C ALA A 117 -14.14 -13.09 0.39
N ASP A 118 -13.07 -13.25 1.18
CA ASP A 118 -12.59 -12.28 2.16
C ASP A 118 -12.30 -10.92 1.51
N ALA A 119 -11.53 -10.92 0.41
CA ALA A 119 -11.22 -9.69 -0.32
C ALA A 119 -12.48 -9.00 -0.88
N SER A 120 -13.47 -9.78 -1.31
CA SER A 120 -14.77 -9.27 -1.77
C SER A 120 -15.60 -8.63 -0.64
N LEU A 121 -15.37 -8.99 0.62
CA LEU A 121 -16.03 -8.35 1.77
C LEU A 121 -15.39 -7.01 2.14
N LEU A 122 -14.14 -6.79 1.73
CA LEU A 122 -13.37 -5.59 2.07
C LEU A 122 -13.30 -4.55 0.96
N SER A 123 -13.74 -4.87 -0.26
CA SER A 123 -13.58 -3.99 -1.41
C SER A 123 -14.77 -4.01 -2.36
N ASP A 124 -15.10 -2.87 -2.95
CA ASP A 124 -16.11 -2.77 -4.00
C ASP A 124 -15.73 -3.62 -5.22
N GLU A 125 -14.47 -3.55 -5.65
CA GLU A 125 -13.93 -4.25 -6.80
C GLU A 125 -12.59 -4.93 -6.50
N LEU A 126 -12.29 -5.99 -7.25
CA LEU A 126 -11.01 -6.68 -7.20
C LEU A 126 -10.21 -6.44 -8.49
N LEU A 127 -8.92 -6.17 -8.30
CA LEU A 127 -7.90 -6.26 -9.33
C LEU A 127 -7.13 -7.56 -9.16
N MET A 128 -7.39 -8.51 -10.04
CA MET A 128 -6.72 -9.81 -10.04
C MET A 128 -5.42 -9.72 -10.83
N VAL A 129 -4.29 -9.90 -10.15
CA VAL A 129 -3.02 -10.20 -10.83
C VAL A 129 -3.10 -11.65 -11.31
N MET A 130 -3.17 -11.82 -12.63
CA MET A 130 -3.07 -13.14 -13.25
C MET A 130 -1.60 -13.40 -13.59
N ASP A 131 -0.88 -13.93 -12.60
CA ASP A 131 0.56 -14.12 -12.68
C ASP A 131 0.89 -15.43 -13.42
N THR A 132 1.66 -15.31 -14.50
CA THR A 132 2.17 -16.46 -15.26
C THR A 132 3.69 -16.46 -15.37
N ARG A 133 4.40 -15.67 -14.53
CA ARG A 133 5.84 -15.50 -14.65
C ARG A 133 6.61 -16.81 -14.53
N VAL A 134 6.20 -17.73 -13.66
CA VAL A 134 6.82 -19.06 -13.56
C VAL A 134 6.60 -19.86 -14.83
N SER A 135 5.40 -19.81 -15.42
CA SER A 135 5.12 -20.45 -16.71
C SER A 135 6.03 -19.94 -17.83
N VAL A 136 6.28 -18.63 -17.88
CA VAL A 136 7.17 -18.03 -18.88
C VAL A 136 8.64 -18.36 -18.58
N ARG A 137 9.13 -17.98 -17.40
CA ARG A 137 10.55 -18.04 -17.04
C ARG A 137 11.08 -19.45 -16.83
N ASP A 138 10.35 -20.28 -16.08
CA ASP A 138 10.85 -21.55 -15.58
C ASP A 138 10.37 -22.74 -16.42
N MET A 139 9.22 -22.60 -17.07
CA MET A 139 8.64 -23.65 -17.93
C MET A 139 8.77 -23.34 -19.42
N ASN A 140 9.31 -22.17 -19.79
CA ASN A 140 9.51 -21.73 -21.17
C ASN A 140 8.24 -21.84 -22.05
N ARG A 141 7.07 -21.57 -21.45
CA ARG A 141 5.79 -21.61 -22.16
C ARG A 141 5.65 -20.42 -23.10
N SER A 142 5.16 -20.69 -24.31
CA SER A 142 4.81 -19.66 -25.29
C SER A 142 3.47 -18.99 -24.93
N PRO A 143 3.13 -17.84 -25.53
CA PRO A 143 1.79 -17.25 -25.37
C PRO A 143 0.66 -18.23 -25.72
N ALA A 144 0.85 -19.08 -26.74
CA ALA A 144 -0.13 -20.08 -27.16
C ALA A 144 -0.35 -21.16 -26.09
N ASP A 145 0.70 -21.56 -25.36
CA ASP A 145 0.59 -22.53 -24.27
C ASP A 145 -0.11 -21.95 -23.04
N ILE A 146 0.08 -20.65 -22.77
CA ILE A 146 -0.48 -19.95 -21.61
C ILE A 146 -1.97 -19.64 -21.80
N LYS A 147 -2.38 -19.24 -23.02
CA LYS A 147 -3.75 -18.81 -23.33
C LYS A 147 -4.85 -19.75 -22.80
N PRO A 148 -4.84 -21.09 -23.05
CA PRO A 148 -5.90 -21.96 -22.57
C PRO A 148 -5.95 -22.05 -21.03
N ILE A 149 -4.80 -21.96 -20.36
CA ILE A 149 -4.68 -22.05 -18.90
C ILE A 149 -5.32 -20.82 -18.26
N ILE A 150 -4.89 -19.62 -18.67
CA ILE A 150 -5.45 -18.38 -18.12
C ILE A 150 -6.93 -18.24 -18.48
N LYS A 151 -7.36 -18.66 -19.68
CA LYS A 151 -8.79 -18.67 -20.04
C LYS A 151 -9.61 -19.50 -19.07
N ARG A 152 -9.13 -20.71 -18.76
CA ARG A 152 -9.85 -21.61 -17.84
C ARG A 152 -9.94 -20.99 -16.45
N ILE A 153 -8.81 -20.57 -15.88
CA ILE A 153 -8.75 -19.98 -14.53
C ILE A 153 -9.63 -18.72 -14.44
N MET A 154 -9.46 -17.77 -15.37
CA MET A 154 -10.19 -16.50 -15.36
C MET A 154 -11.70 -16.71 -15.54
N THR A 155 -12.13 -17.66 -16.38
CA THR A 155 -13.55 -18.00 -16.56
C THR A 155 -14.14 -18.56 -15.26
N ASP A 156 -13.45 -19.52 -14.63
CA ASP A 156 -13.90 -20.17 -13.41
C ASP A 156 -13.97 -19.17 -12.24
N LEU A 157 -13.01 -18.25 -12.14
CA LEU A 157 -12.99 -17.21 -11.11
C LEU A 157 -14.05 -16.14 -11.33
N LYS A 158 -14.21 -15.60 -12.55
CA LYS A 158 -15.22 -14.56 -12.82
C LYS A 158 -16.66 -15.05 -12.57
N ARG A 159 -16.95 -16.34 -12.80
CA ARG A 159 -18.25 -16.94 -12.47
C ARG A 159 -18.53 -16.96 -10.97
N ARG A 160 -17.51 -17.23 -10.15
CA ARG A 160 -17.64 -17.37 -8.70
C ARG A 160 -17.53 -16.04 -7.96
N TYR A 161 -16.71 -15.13 -8.47
CA TYR A 161 -16.36 -13.85 -7.84
C TYR A 161 -16.69 -12.70 -8.78
N PRO A 162 -17.96 -12.23 -8.84
CA PRO A 162 -18.38 -11.21 -9.78
C PRO A 162 -17.70 -9.85 -9.56
N ARG A 163 -17.18 -9.58 -8.34
CA ARG A 163 -16.38 -8.38 -8.00
C ARG A 163 -15.01 -8.34 -8.66
N ILE A 164 -14.54 -9.42 -9.29
CA ILE A 164 -13.35 -9.34 -10.15
C ILE A 164 -13.71 -8.48 -11.36
N ARG A 165 -13.24 -7.24 -11.38
CA ARG A 165 -13.43 -6.31 -12.48
C ARG A 165 -12.16 -6.12 -13.27
N TYR A 166 -11.02 -5.96 -12.61
CA TYR A 166 -9.76 -5.69 -13.27
C TYR A 166 -8.87 -6.93 -13.30
N VAL A 167 -8.17 -7.12 -14.42
CA VAL A 167 -7.12 -8.12 -14.58
C VAL A 167 -5.82 -7.37 -14.85
N GLU A 168 -4.80 -7.60 -14.03
CA GLU A 168 -3.44 -7.17 -14.29
C GLU A 168 -2.65 -8.36 -14.84
N ALA A 169 -2.11 -8.22 -16.06
CA ALA A 169 -1.26 -9.24 -16.65
C ALA A 169 0.16 -9.18 -16.04
N PHE A 170 0.67 -10.29 -15.50
CA PHE A 170 2.00 -10.37 -14.88
C PHE A 170 2.17 -9.50 -13.61
N ASN A 171 3.38 -9.55 -13.07
CA ASN A 171 3.85 -8.67 -12.01
C ASN A 171 5.36 -8.43 -12.16
N GLU A 172 5.77 -7.22 -12.49
CA GLU A 172 7.17 -6.79 -12.69
C GLU A 172 7.90 -7.66 -13.74
N PRO A 173 7.37 -7.80 -14.97
CA PRO A 173 8.04 -8.58 -16.01
C PRO A 173 9.40 -7.99 -16.39
N ASP A 174 9.56 -6.68 -16.28
CA ASP A 174 10.80 -5.95 -16.53
C ASP A 174 11.92 -6.25 -15.54
N HIS A 175 11.59 -6.86 -14.40
CA HIS A 175 12.56 -7.43 -13.48
C HIS A 175 12.59 -8.96 -13.55
N ASN A 176 11.44 -9.60 -13.40
CA ASN A 176 11.34 -11.04 -13.17
C ASN A 176 11.40 -11.88 -14.44
N LEU A 177 11.11 -11.30 -15.60
CA LEU A 177 11.18 -11.96 -16.91
C LEU A 177 12.31 -11.42 -17.79
N ALA A 178 13.09 -10.45 -17.33
CA ALA A 178 14.13 -9.79 -18.13
C ALA A 178 15.23 -10.71 -18.66
N LYS A 179 15.38 -11.92 -18.10
CA LYS A 179 16.31 -12.96 -18.59
C LYS A 179 15.65 -13.98 -19.54
N ALA A 180 14.32 -14.01 -19.58
CA ALA A 180 13.54 -14.97 -20.36
C ALA A 180 12.95 -14.34 -21.62
N ILE A 181 12.59 -13.06 -21.58
CA ILE A 181 12.00 -12.33 -22.72
C ILE A 181 12.61 -10.94 -22.82
N SER A 182 12.58 -10.38 -24.02
CA SER A 182 12.94 -8.99 -24.31
C SER A 182 11.77 -8.03 -24.07
N PRO A 183 12.06 -6.71 -23.91
CA PRO A 183 11.04 -5.66 -23.88
C PRO A 183 9.98 -5.74 -24.99
N SER A 184 10.40 -6.08 -26.22
CA SER A 184 9.49 -6.15 -27.38
C SER A 184 8.62 -7.42 -27.39
N GLU A 185 9.08 -8.52 -26.79
CA GLU A 185 8.33 -9.78 -26.73
C GLU A 185 7.23 -9.74 -25.67
N LEU A 186 7.32 -8.86 -24.67
CA LEU A 186 6.33 -8.70 -23.61
C LEU A 186 4.90 -8.49 -24.14
N TYR A 187 4.74 -7.74 -25.24
CA TYR A 187 3.42 -7.51 -25.81
C TYR A 187 2.76 -8.79 -26.34
N ASP A 188 3.53 -9.70 -26.92
CA ASP A 188 2.99 -10.95 -27.47
C ASP A 188 2.42 -11.85 -26.36
N TYR A 189 3.00 -11.76 -25.16
CA TYR A 189 2.50 -12.38 -23.95
C TYR A 189 1.29 -11.66 -23.35
N TYR A 190 1.28 -10.32 -23.32
CA TYR A 190 0.10 -9.55 -22.90
C TYR A 190 -1.11 -9.79 -23.83
N LYS A 191 -0.86 -9.98 -25.13
CA LYS A 191 -1.89 -10.12 -26.15
C LYS A 191 -2.88 -11.23 -25.83
N VAL A 192 -2.39 -12.38 -25.38
CA VAL A 192 -3.27 -13.51 -25.06
C VAL A 192 -4.17 -13.23 -23.86
N TYR A 193 -3.79 -12.32 -22.96
CA TYR A 193 -4.63 -11.91 -21.83
C TYR A 193 -5.84 -11.09 -22.28
N TYR A 194 -5.63 -10.05 -23.11
CA TYR A 194 -6.76 -9.23 -23.55
C TYR A 194 -7.70 -10.03 -24.46
N GLU A 195 -7.16 -10.94 -25.29
CA GLU A 195 -7.98 -11.84 -26.10
C GLU A 195 -8.88 -12.72 -25.22
N VAL A 196 -8.31 -13.29 -24.15
CA VAL A 196 -9.07 -14.09 -23.17
C VAL A 196 -10.12 -13.26 -22.45
N VAL A 197 -9.81 -12.03 -22.04
CA VAL A 197 -10.79 -11.12 -21.42
C VAL A 197 -11.96 -10.83 -22.37
N ASN A 198 -11.67 -10.56 -23.65
CA ASN A 198 -12.70 -10.36 -24.66
C ASN A 198 -13.56 -11.60 -24.90
N GLU A 199 -12.94 -12.79 -24.94
CA GLU A 199 -13.65 -14.08 -25.05
C GLU A 199 -14.58 -14.28 -23.84
N ILE A 200 -14.09 -14.08 -22.61
CA ILE A 200 -14.87 -14.23 -21.38
C ILE A 200 -16.04 -13.25 -21.32
N ASN A 201 -15.81 -11.98 -21.64
CA ASN A 201 -16.88 -10.97 -21.65
C ASN A 201 -17.98 -11.30 -22.66
N ARG A 202 -17.61 -11.88 -23.81
CA ARG A 202 -18.56 -12.32 -24.85
C ARG A 202 -19.33 -13.57 -24.44
N GLU A 203 -18.65 -14.55 -23.84
CA GLU A 203 -19.22 -15.85 -23.44
C GLU A 203 -20.09 -15.75 -22.18
N LEU A 204 -19.64 -15.01 -21.17
CA LEU A 204 -20.31 -14.91 -19.87
C LEU A 204 -21.31 -13.75 -19.77
N GLN A 205 -21.11 -12.69 -20.57
CA GLN A 205 -21.89 -11.44 -20.50
C GLN A 205 -22.13 -10.97 -19.05
N PRO A 206 -21.07 -10.82 -18.23
CA PRO A 206 -21.23 -10.49 -16.82
C PRO A 206 -21.82 -9.08 -16.67
N GLN A 207 -22.54 -8.83 -15.56
CA GLN A 207 -23.10 -7.51 -15.26
C GLN A 207 -22.01 -6.42 -15.21
N VAL A 208 -20.84 -6.77 -14.65
CA VAL A 208 -19.63 -5.96 -14.68
C VAL A 208 -18.61 -6.66 -15.59
N PRO A 209 -18.35 -6.14 -16.80
CA PRO A 209 -17.33 -6.66 -17.70
C PRO A 209 -15.93 -6.64 -17.09
N LEU A 210 -15.10 -7.61 -17.48
CA LEU A 210 -13.68 -7.60 -17.18
C LEU A 210 -12.96 -6.48 -17.96
N GLU A 211 -12.10 -5.77 -17.25
CA GLU A 211 -11.13 -4.82 -17.74
C GLU A 211 -9.71 -5.41 -17.61
N ILE A 212 -8.82 -5.10 -18.55
CA ILE A 212 -7.48 -5.67 -18.67
C ILE A 212 -6.45 -4.55 -18.80
N GLY A 213 -5.42 -4.63 -17.97
CA GLY A 213 -4.30 -3.73 -17.99
C GLY A 213 -3.04 -4.41 -17.49
N GLY A 214 -2.01 -3.62 -17.26
CA GLY A 214 -0.74 -4.18 -16.84
C GLY A 214 0.50 -3.43 -17.30
N PRO A 215 1.67 -4.07 -17.20
CA PRO A 215 1.90 -5.40 -16.65
C PRO A 215 2.48 -5.38 -15.23
N GLY A 216 2.23 -4.29 -14.49
CA GLY A 216 2.78 -4.06 -13.16
C GLY A 216 4.30 -3.93 -13.19
N TYR A 217 4.87 -3.07 -14.04
CA TYR A 217 6.34 -2.87 -14.09
C TYR A 217 6.93 -2.60 -12.70
N MET A 218 8.17 -3.03 -12.42
CA MET A 218 8.83 -2.79 -11.12
C MET A 218 8.99 -1.29 -10.80
N GLN A 219 9.07 -0.46 -11.84
CA GLN A 219 9.19 0.99 -11.76
C GLN A 219 8.55 1.62 -13.00
N TYR A 220 8.50 2.95 -13.08
CA TYR A 220 8.26 3.60 -14.37
C TYR A 220 9.43 3.31 -15.31
N ASN A 221 9.29 2.28 -16.14
CA ASN A 221 10.38 1.73 -16.94
C ASN A 221 10.19 2.09 -18.42
N GLU A 222 10.82 3.18 -18.87
CA GLU A 222 10.67 3.64 -20.26
C GLU A 222 11.08 2.58 -21.29
N THR A 223 12.16 1.83 -21.03
CA THR A 223 12.66 0.82 -21.98
C THR A 223 11.60 -0.25 -22.26
N TRP A 224 11.01 -0.79 -21.20
CA TRP A 224 10.01 -1.85 -21.32
C TRP A 224 8.64 -1.31 -21.74
N MET A 225 8.21 -0.20 -21.13
CA MET A 225 6.92 0.41 -21.41
C MET A 225 6.83 0.91 -22.85
N TYR A 226 7.88 1.55 -23.38
CA TYR A 226 7.84 2.11 -24.73
C TYR A 226 7.83 1.01 -25.79
N ALA A 227 8.64 -0.03 -25.62
CA ALA A 227 8.62 -1.20 -26.50
C ALA A 227 7.26 -1.90 -26.49
N PHE A 228 6.64 -2.05 -25.30
CA PHE A 228 5.28 -2.57 -25.16
C PHE A 228 4.26 -1.71 -25.92
N LEU A 229 4.28 -0.38 -25.72
CA LEU A 229 3.33 0.54 -26.34
C LEU A 229 3.52 0.61 -27.87
N ASP A 230 4.75 0.50 -28.38
CA ASP A 230 5.02 0.44 -29.82
C ASP A 230 4.34 -0.77 -30.46
N ARG A 231 4.46 -1.94 -29.80
CA ARG A 231 3.81 -3.18 -30.26
C ARG A 231 2.29 -3.10 -30.13
N TYR A 232 1.77 -2.57 -29.02
CA TYR A 232 0.33 -2.33 -28.84
C TYR A 232 -0.23 -1.40 -29.92
N ALA A 233 0.45 -0.30 -30.23
CA ALA A 233 0.02 0.63 -31.27
C ALA A 233 0.00 -0.02 -32.65
N ALA A 234 1.01 -0.86 -32.96
CA ALA A 234 1.14 -1.57 -34.22
C ALA A 234 0.18 -2.75 -34.40
N ASP A 235 -0.44 -3.27 -33.34
CA ASP A 235 -1.41 -4.37 -33.45
C ASP A 235 -2.66 -3.92 -34.25
N PRO A 236 -2.98 -4.55 -35.40
CA PRO A 236 -4.12 -4.16 -36.22
C PRO A 236 -5.45 -4.69 -35.71
N SER A 237 -5.46 -5.50 -34.64
CA SER A 237 -6.69 -6.09 -34.10
C SER A 237 -7.66 -4.99 -33.65
N PRO A 238 -8.89 -4.95 -34.19
CA PRO A 238 -9.90 -4.01 -33.73
C PRO A 238 -10.38 -4.33 -32.31
N ASP A 239 -10.10 -5.55 -31.83
CA ASP A 239 -10.47 -6.04 -30.50
C ASP A 239 -9.33 -5.81 -29.46
N LYS A 240 -8.19 -5.20 -29.84
CA LYS A 240 -7.10 -4.95 -28.87
C LYS A 240 -7.60 -4.06 -27.73
N LYS A 241 -7.19 -4.37 -26.50
CA LYS A 241 -7.68 -3.70 -25.29
C LYS A 241 -6.54 -3.41 -24.32
N LEU A 242 -6.56 -2.22 -23.75
CA LEU A 242 -5.66 -1.75 -22.70
C LEU A 242 -6.44 -0.72 -21.87
N ASP A 243 -7.09 -1.20 -20.81
CA ASP A 243 -7.98 -0.38 -19.98
C ASP A 243 -7.22 0.42 -18.93
N PHE A 244 -6.03 -0.04 -18.52
CA PHE A 244 -5.12 0.68 -17.63
C PHE A 244 -3.66 0.25 -17.85
N LEU A 245 -2.72 1.12 -17.48
CA LEU A 245 -1.29 0.79 -17.38
C LEU A 245 -0.89 0.73 -15.91
N SER A 246 0.04 -0.15 -15.57
CA SER A 246 0.46 -0.29 -14.18
C SER A 246 1.96 -0.49 -13.96
N TRP A 247 2.42 0.03 -12.82
CA TRP A 247 3.78 -0.11 -12.33
C TRP A 247 3.85 0.04 -10.80
N HIS A 248 4.99 -0.25 -10.20
CA HIS A 248 5.24 -0.12 -8.78
C HIS A 248 6.11 1.12 -8.50
N ALA A 249 6.02 1.66 -7.28
CA ALA A 249 6.75 2.84 -6.89
C ALA A 249 7.41 2.67 -5.52
N TYR A 250 8.69 2.32 -5.57
CA TYR A 250 9.61 2.32 -4.43
C TYR A 250 10.91 3.08 -4.74
N GLY A 251 11.26 3.14 -6.02
CA GLY A 251 12.49 3.68 -6.56
C GLY A 251 12.65 3.28 -8.02
N GLU A 252 13.85 3.44 -8.54
CA GLU A 252 14.23 3.03 -9.89
C GLU A 252 15.66 2.50 -9.93
N PHE A 253 15.93 1.61 -10.89
CA PHE A 253 17.28 1.34 -11.37
C PHE A 253 17.62 2.39 -12.42
N PRO A 254 18.62 3.27 -12.16
CA PRO A 254 19.13 4.19 -13.16
C PRO A 254 19.66 3.46 -14.40
N GLU A 255 19.54 4.10 -15.55
CA GLU A 255 20.09 3.60 -16.81
C GLU A 255 21.58 3.25 -16.66
N GLY A 256 21.99 2.10 -17.20
CA GLY A 256 23.36 1.60 -17.08
C GLY A 256 23.72 1.02 -15.71
N THR A 257 22.74 0.84 -14.81
CA THR A 257 22.93 0.11 -13.54
C THR A 257 21.95 -1.06 -13.49
N GLY A 258 22.46 -2.27 -13.28
CA GLY A 258 21.66 -3.50 -13.35
C GLY A 258 22.52 -4.75 -13.35
N ASP A 259 21.90 -5.93 -13.34
CA ASP A 259 22.57 -7.25 -13.27
C ASP A 259 23.75 -7.43 -14.25
N THR A 260 23.80 -6.66 -15.34
CA THR A 260 24.82 -6.72 -16.38
C THR A 260 25.85 -5.57 -16.34
N ALA A 261 25.64 -4.53 -15.52
CA ALA A 261 26.37 -3.26 -15.63
C ALA A 261 27.04 -2.74 -14.34
N GLY A 262 26.99 -3.48 -13.22
CA GLY A 262 27.68 -3.14 -11.97
C GLY A 262 26.82 -3.36 -10.72
N PRO A 263 27.33 -3.06 -9.51
CA PRO A 263 26.53 -3.20 -8.29
C PRO A 263 25.23 -2.38 -8.39
N ARG A 264 24.10 -2.99 -8.00
CA ARG A 264 22.76 -2.37 -7.97
C ARG A 264 22.80 -1.04 -7.24
N ALA A 265 22.82 0.07 -7.96
CA ALA A 265 22.52 1.39 -7.42
C ALA A 265 21.02 1.63 -7.54
N PHE A 266 20.21 0.90 -6.75
CA PHE A 266 18.77 1.19 -6.71
C PHE A 266 18.56 2.56 -6.07
N HIS A 267 17.98 3.48 -6.81
CA HIS A 267 17.66 4.83 -6.36
C HIS A 267 16.29 4.83 -5.70
N PHE A 268 16.22 5.10 -4.39
CA PHE A 268 14.96 5.03 -3.65
C PHE A 268 14.27 6.40 -3.60
N TYR A 269 12.96 6.43 -3.90
CA TYR A 269 12.15 7.64 -3.77
C TYR A 269 11.98 8.10 -2.31
N LYS A 270 12.29 7.25 -1.33
CA LYS A 270 12.26 7.63 0.11
C LYS A 270 13.22 8.79 0.44
N GLY A 271 14.26 9.00 -0.37
CA GLY A 271 15.14 10.15 -0.22
C GLY A 271 14.47 11.46 -0.62
N ASN A 272 13.64 11.43 -1.67
CA ASN A 272 12.92 12.57 -2.20
C ASN A 272 11.66 12.10 -2.97
N PRO A 273 10.49 12.04 -2.29
CA PRO A 273 9.25 11.60 -2.93
C PRO A 273 8.76 12.50 -4.06
N SER A 274 9.28 13.73 -4.23
CA SER A 274 8.82 14.64 -5.28
C SER A 274 9.28 14.25 -6.69
N GLU A 275 10.26 13.35 -6.79
CA GLU A 275 10.83 12.90 -8.06
C GLU A 275 9.80 12.22 -8.98
N ILE A 276 8.72 11.68 -8.42
CA ILE A 276 7.66 11.04 -9.19
C ILE A 276 6.64 12.02 -9.80
N ALA A 277 6.71 13.32 -9.50
CA ALA A 277 5.69 14.29 -9.86
C ALA A 277 5.45 14.43 -11.37
N GLY A 278 6.42 14.03 -12.21
CA GLY A 278 6.37 14.11 -13.68
C GLY A 278 6.00 12.82 -14.41
N GLN A 279 5.76 11.71 -13.70
CA GLN A 279 5.59 10.39 -14.35
C GLN A 279 4.35 10.34 -15.26
N ARG A 280 3.26 11.00 -14.88
CA ARG A 280 2.06 11.08 -15.70
C ARG A 280 2.27 11.87 -16.99
N GLU A 281 3.02 12.97 -16.96
CA GLU A 281 3.38 13.72 -18.16
C GLU A 281 4.23 12.86 -19.12
N LEU A 282 5.20 12.11 -18.59
CA LEU A 282 6.00 11.17 -19.38
C LEU A 282 5.11 10.12 -20.04
N LEU A 283 4.16 9.54 -19.29
CA LEU A 283 3.21 8.57 -19.82
C LEU A 283 2.32 9.17 -20.92
N ASN A 284 1.73 10.34 -20.66
CA ASN A 284 0.88 11.02 -21.63
C ASN A 284 1.64 11.34 -22.93
N ALA A 285 2.89 11.78 -22.84
CA ALA A 285 3.74 12.00 -23.99
C ALA A 285 4.03 10.69 -24.74
N ALA A 286 4.32 9.60 -24.03
CA ALA A 286 4.57 8.29 -24.62
C ALA A 286 3.34 7.72 -25.35
N LEU A 287 2.14 7.88 -24.78
CA LEU A 287 0.87 7.48 -25.39
C LEU A 287 0.55 8.34 -26.63
N SER A 288 0.62 9.67 -26.49
CA SER A 288 0.31 10.61 -27.57
C SER A 288 1.21 10.42 -28.79
N ARG A 289 2.52 10.22 -28.59
CA ARG A 289 3.48 9.93 -29.70
C ARG A 289 3.10 8.71 -30.52
N ARG A 290 2.34 7.78 -29.95
CA ARG A 290 1.90 6.52 -30.57
C ARG A 290 0.44 6.56 -31.04
N GLY A 291 -0.21 7.73 -30.94
CA GLY A 291 -1.63 7.88 -31.27
C GLY A 291 -2.56 7.10 -30.32
N LEU A 292 -2.11 6.82 -29.10
CA LEU A 292 -2.89 6.13 -28.07
C LEU A 292 -3.61 7.13 -27.16
N ASP A 293 -4.69 6.69 -26.54
CA ASP A 293 -5.51 7.52 -25.66
C ASP A 293 -4.73 7.90 -24.39
N THR A 294 -4.53 9.20 -24.18
CA THR A 294 -3.91 9.74 -22.96
C THR A 294 -4.85 9.73 -21.75
N GLY A 295 -6.10 9.30 -21.92
CA GLY A 295 -7.08 9.08 -20.87
C GLY A 295 -6.87 7.79 -20.08
N ILE A 296 -6.09 6.83 -20.62
CA ILE A 296 -5.83 5.53 -19.97
C ILE A 296 -5.33 5.76 -18.53
N PRO A 297 -6.02 5.21 -17.51
CA PRO A 297 -5.59 5.26 -16.11
C PRO A 297 -4.22 4.65 -15.87
N ALA A 298 -3.50 5.23 -14.91
CA ALA A 298 -2.27 4.68 -14.36
C ALA A 298 -2.55 4.10 -12.97
N PHE A 299 -2.41 2.78 -12.81
CA PHE A 299 -2.50 2.12 -11.51
C PHE A 299 -1.11 1.85 -10.97
N ILE A 300 -0.74 2.52 -9.88
CA ILE A 300 0.55 2.27 -9.24
C ILE A 300 0.33 1.12 -8.25
N THR A 301 0.34 -0.11 -8.75
CA THR A 301 -0.29 -1.26 -8.09
C THR A 301 0.47 -1.76 -6.86
N GLU A 302 1.69 -1.30 -6.62
CA GLU A 302 2.37 -1.37 -5.34
C GLU A 302 3.12 -0.07 -5.06
N THR A 303 2.91 0.51 -3.88
CA THR A 303 3.66 1.70 -3.45
C THR A 303 4.18 1.53 -2.03
N GLY A 304 5.37 2.05 -1.80
CA GLY A 304 5.97 2.08 -0.49
C GLY A 304 7.34 2.76 -0.51
N ILE A 305 7.95 2.92 0.66
CA ILE A 305 9.31 3.44 0.77
C ILE A 305 10.36 2.34 1.01
N TYR A 306 9.90 1.10 1.22
CA TYR A 306 10.75 -0.09 1.45
C TYR A 306 10.39 -1.22 0.47
N PRO A 307 11.05 -1.31 -0.70
CA PRO A 307 10.95 -2.48 -1.59
C PRO A 307 11.70 -3.66 -0.96
N GLY A 308 11.43 -4.90 -1.40
CA GLY A 308 12.19 -6.10 -0.99
C GLY A 308 12.55 -6.16 0.51
N PRO A 309 13.66 -6.82 0.90
CA PRO A 309 14.34 -6.56 2.17
C PRO A 309 15.04 -5.22 2.08
N SER A 310 14.39 -4.17 2.61
CA SER A 310 14.97 -2.84 2.75
C SER A 310 14.63 -2.27 4.12
N PHE A 311 15.60 -1.58 4.70
CA PHE A 311 15.50 -0.89 5.97
C PHE A 311 16.41 0.33 5.96
N ASP A 312 16.13 1.31 6.82
CA ASP A 312 17.13 2.31 7.19
C ASP A 312 17.78 1.96 8.53
N ASN A 313 17.10 1.14 9.35
CA ASN A 313 17.57 0.70 10.65
C ASN A 313 17.51 -0.82 10.77
N GLU A 314 18.64 -1.48 10.48
CA GLU A 314 18.75 -2.96 10.47
C GLU A 314 18.49 -3.57 11.85
N LYS A 315 19.15 -3.03 12.88
CA LYS A 315 19.17 -3.57 14.25
C LYS A 315 17.93 -3.22 15.06
N ASP A 316 17.26 -2.14 14.68
CA ASP A 316 16.09 -1.62 15.37
C ASP A 316 15.07 -1.15 14.34
N ALA A 317 14.04 -1.94 14.07
CA ALA A 317 13.03 -1.60 13.08
C ALA A 317 12.12 -0.43 13.51
N ARG A 318 12.13 -0.03 14.79
CA ARG A 318 11.13 0.92 15.34
C ARG A 318 11.10 2.26 14.61
N PRO A 319 12.24 2.91 14.29
CA PRO A 319 12.20 4.16 13.53
C PRO A 319 11.62 3.96 12.12
N ASP A 320 11.89 2.82 11.47
CA ASP A 320 11.45 2.54 10.11
C ASP A 320 9.91 2.52 9.99
N TYR A 321 9.19 2.08 11.02
CA TYR A 321 7.72 2.10 11.03
C TYR A 321 7.15 3.51 11.03
N LEU A 322 7.75 4.44 11.79
CA LEU A 322 7.32 5.84 11.79
C LEU A 322 7.73 6.54 10.50
N ILE A 323 8.93 6.25 9.97
CA ILE A 323 9.37 6.70 8.64
C ILE A 323 8.39 6.22 7.57
N GLY A 324 7.94 4.97 7.62
CA GLY A 324 6.92 4.41 6.72
C GLY A 324 5.59 5.16 6.80
N ALA A 325 5.12 5.45 8.02
CA ALA A 325 3.86 6.16 8.26
C ALA A 325 3.83 7.56 7.66
N ALA A 326 4.96 8.29 7.66
CA ALA A 326 5.07 9.60 7.02
C ALA A 326 5.47 9.50 5.53
N GLY A 327 6.29 8.52 5.17
CA GLY A 327 6.89 8.40 3.84
C GLY A 327 5.92 7.93 2.76
N VAL A 328 5.05 6.96 3.06
CA VAL A 328 4.06 6.50 2.06
C VAL A 328 3.05 7.59 1.72
N PRO A 329 2.44 8.31 2.69
CA PRO A 329 1.64 9.50 2.40
C PRO A 329 2.38 10.59 1.62
N SER A 330 3.68 10.76 1.87
CA SER A 330 4.51 11.71 1.11
C SER A 330 4.63 11.33 -0.36
N LEU A 331 4.82 10.04 -0.66
CA LEU A 331 4.82 9.54 -2.04
C LEU A 331 3.43 9.68 -2.69
N HIS A 332 2.37 9.32 -1.96
CA HIS A 332 1.00 9.44 -2.45
C HIS A 332 0.58 10.88 -2.70
N TYR A 333 1.07 11.83 -1.90
CA TYR A 333 0.83 13.25 -2.10
C TYR A 333 1.16 13.66 -3.54
N TRP A 334 2.32 13.26 -4.06
CA TRP A 334 2.77 13.59 -5.41
C TRP A 334 2.04 12.81 -6.51
N TYR A 335 1.61 11.57 -6.26
CA TYR A 335 0.74 10.86 -7.21
C TYR A 335 -0.67 11.46 -7.28
N MET A 336 -1.21 11.96 -6.17
CA MET A 336 -2.53 12.63 -6.16
C MET A 336 -2.53 14.00 -6.85
N GLU A 337 -1.35 14.57 -7.15
CA GLU A 337 -1.23 15.75 -8.00
C GLU A 337 -1.34 15.40 -9.50
N GLN A 338 -1.21 14.11 -9.84
CA GLN A 338 -1.23 13.63 -11.22
C GLN A 338 -2.62 13.09 -11.58
N PRO A 339 -3.26 13.59 -12.64
CA PRO A 339 -4.59 13.15 -13.03
C PRO A 339 -4.60 11.67 -13.45
N ASN A 340 -5.73 10.99 -13.24
CA ASN A 340 -5.96 9.59 -13.60
C ASN A 340 -4.84 8.64 -13.12
N THR A 341 -4.27 8.92 -11.95
CA THR A 341 -3.19 8.14 -11.35
C THR A 341 -3.61 7.66 -9.96
N TYR A 342 -3.58 6.35 -9.74
CA TYR A 342 -4.19 5.68 -8.60
C TYR A 342 -3.12 4.89 -7.85
N PRO A 343 -2.55 5.41 -6.75
CA PRO A 343 -1.54 4.70 -5.99
C PRO A 343 -2.16 3.67 -5.05
N PHE A 344 -1.72 2.41 -5.16
CA PHE A 344 -2.18 1.33 -4.31
C PHE A 344 -1.21 1.12 -3.14
N ASN A 345 -1.75 0.99 -1.95
CA ASN A 345 -0.98 0.65 -0.75
C ASN A 345 -0.46 -0.79 -0.84
N TRP A 346 0.82 -0.99 -0.53
CA TRP A 346 1.39 -2.32 -0.27
C TRP A 346 1.82 -2.36 1.20
N VAL A 347 1.21 -3.14 2.09
CA VAL A 347 0.15 -4.16 1.94
C VAL A 347 -0.54 -4.37 3.31
N VAL A 348 -1.72 -5.00 3.38
CA VAL A 348 -2.37 -5.30 4.69
C VAL A 348 -1.40 -6.03 5.64
N ARG A 349 -0.81 -7.13 5.18
CA ARG A 349 0.29 -7.85 5.82
C ARG A 349 1.21 -8.46 4.77
N HIS A 350 2.51 -8.29 4.91
CA HIS A 350 3.53 -8.90 4.07
C HIS A 350 4.01 -10.22 4.68
N PHE A 351 4.41 -11.17 3.84
CA PHE A 351 4.82 -12.50 4.33
C PHE A 351 6.19 -12.51 5.03
N GLY A 352 7.00 -11.46 4.83
CA GLY A 352 8.39 -11.42 5.32
C GLY A 352 9.04 -10.05 5.41
N GLU A 353 8.29 -8.97 5.17
CA GLU A 353 8.84 -7.59 5.13
C GLU A 353 7.92 -6.64 5.88
N GLU A 354 7.81 -6.88 7.18
CA GLU A 354 6.84 -6.29 8.10
C GLU A 354 6.82 -4.75 8.19
N ARG A 355 7.87 -4.07 7.72
CA ARG A 355 8.01 -2.60 7.79
C ARG A 355 7.00 -1.85 6.91
N LYS A 356 6.35 -2.56 5.98
CA LYS A 356 5.33 -2.01 5.08
C LYS A 356 3.90 -2.45 5.43
N ASP A 357 3.74 -3.19 6.52
CA ASP A 357 2.44 -3.73 6.90
C ASP A 357 1.53 -2.65 7.48
N GLN A 358 0.24 -2.79 7.23
CA GLN A 358 -0.78 -1.95 7.85
C GLN A 358 -1.16 -2.48 9.24
N LEU A 359 -1.14 -3.81 9.40
CA LEU A 359 -1.43 -4.50 10.65
C LEU A 359 -0.17 -5.12 11.26
N ILE A 360 -0.10 -5.20 12.58
CA ILE A 360 1.09 -5.70 13.28
C ILE A 360 1.29 -7.20 13.04
N THR A 361 2.41 -7.57 12.41
CA THR A 361 2.86 -8.95 12.17
C THR A 361 3.90 -9.42 13.19
N ARG A 362 3.84 -8.88 14.40
CA ARG A 362 4.68 -9.24 15.55
C ARG A 362 3.85 -9.66 16.76
N ALA A 363 4.37 -10.59 17.56
CA ALA A 363 3.72 -10.98 18.81
C ALA A 363 3.66 -9.80 19.79
N ARG A 364 2.75 -9.84 20.76
CA ARG A 364 2.57 -8.78 21.78
C ARG A 364 3.83 -8.48 22.61
N ASP A 365 4.79 -9.41 22.68
CA ASP A 365 6.09 -9.21 23.34
C ASP A 365 7.15 -8.58 22.41
N GLY A 366 6.75 -8.14 21.21
CA GLY A 366 7.60 -7.51 20.21
C GLY A 366 8.43 -8.49 19.37
N LYS A 367 8.35 -9.81 19.62
CA LYS A 367 9.06 -10.80 18.80
C LYS A 367 8.50 -10.84 17.39
N HIS A 368 9.43 -10.96 16.44
CA HIS A 368 9.08 -11.23 15.06
C HIS A 368 8.39 -12.59 14.96
N ILE A 369 7.22 -12.64 14.33
CA ILE A 369 6.56 -13.90 13.97
C ILE A 369 6.63 -14.00 12.46
N ALA A 370 7.57 -14.80 11.97
CA ALA A 370 7.64 -15.12 10.55
C ALA A 370 6.70 -16.31 10.25
N VAL A 371 5.78 -16.16 9.29
CA VAL A 371 4.92 -17.27 8.85
C VAL A 371 5.74 -18.45 8.28
N ARG A 372 7.00 -18.23 7.87
CA ARG A 372 7.87 -19.29 7.33
C ARG A 372 8.29 -20.36 8.35
N GLY A 373 7.98 -20.21 9.65
CA GLY A 373 8.48 -21.11 10.70
C GLY A 373 7.50 -22.18 11.22
N GLY A 374 6.21 -22.13 10.87
CA GLY A 374 5.20 -22.91 11.60
C GLY A 374 4.90 -22.33 13.00
N ASP A 375 5.28 -21.07 13.23
CA ASP A 375 4.94 -20.35 14.45
C ASP A 375 3.44 -19.98 14.44
N ASN A 376 2.79 -20.10 15.61
CA ASN A 376 1.35 -19.94 15.78
C ASN A 376 0.88 -18.54 15.37
N ALA A 377 0.46 -18.40 14.11
CA ALA A 377 -0.13 -17.16 13.60
C ALA A 377 -1.40 -16.74 14.40
N GLU A 378 -2.02 -17.67 15.13
CA GLU A 378 -3.13 -17.44 16.06
C GLU A 378 -2.82 -16.43 17.17
N ASP A 379 -1.54 -16.26 17.55
CA ASP A 379 -1.13 -15.32 18.61
C ASP A 379 -0.94 -13.87 18.10
N LEU A 380 -1.12 -13.64 16.80
CA LEU A 380 -0.97 -12.30 16.22
C LEU A 380 -2.20 -11.42 16.48
N PRO A 381 -1.98 -10.14 16.84
CA PRO A 381 -3.08 -9.20 16.94
C PRO A 381 -3.67 -8.91 15.56
N THR A 382 -4.98 -9.15 15.41
CA THR A 382 -5.77 -8.84 14.21
C THR A 382 -6.43 -7.46 14.27
N ASN A 383 -6.31 -6.77 15.41
CA ASN A 383 -6.99 -5.50 15.70
C ASN A 383 -6.02 -4.37 16.08
N ILE A 384 -4.76 -4.47 15.66
CA ILE A 384 -3.73 -3.47 15.98
C ILE A 384 -3.03 -3.01 14.69
N PHE A 385 -3.12 -1.70 14.44
CA PHE A 385 -2.41 -1.04 13.37
C PHE A 385 -0.92 -0.83 13.70
N THR A 386 -0.11 -0.83 12.64
CA THR A 386 1.18 -0.15 12.64
C THR A 386 0.97 1.37 12.59
N PRO A 387 2.00 2.20 12.84
CA PRO A 387 1.93 3.64 12.55
C PRO A 387 1.43 3.94 11.12
N TYR A 388 1.80 3.12 10.14
CA TYR A 388 1.33 3.26 8.76
C TYR A 388 -0.17 2.93 8.62
N GLY A 389 -0.66 1.85 9.24
CA GLY A 389 -2.11 1.57 9.29
C GLY A 389 -2.90 2.72 9.94
N ASN A 390 -2.36 3.34 10.99
CA ASN A 390 -2.97 4.54 11.58
C ASN A 390 -2.97 5.75 10.64
N ALA A 391 -1.95 5.91 9.79
CA ALA A 391 -1.92 6.96 8.76
C ALA A 391 -3.03 6.75 7.71
N LEU A 392 -3.28 5.50 7.30
CA LEU A 392 -4.42 5.17 6.43
C LEU A 392 -5.75 5.46 7.11
N LYS A 393 -5.88 5.16 8.41
CA LYS A 393 -7.05 5.55 9.20
C LYS A 393 -7.25 7.07 9.24
N MET A 394 -6.18 7.86 9.38
CA MET A 394 -6.28 9.33 9.27
C MET A 394 -6.77 9.77 7.89
N MET A 395 -6.31 9.12 6.81
CA MET A 395 -6.78 9.42 5.45
C MET A 395 -8.27 9.09 5.27
N ALA A 396 -8.74 7.96 5.81
CA ALA A 396 -10.16 7.58 5.77
C ALA A 396 -11.08 8.58 6.50
N MET A 397 -10.54 9.38 7.42
CA MET A 397 -11.28 10.42 8.14
C MET A 397 -11.32 11.76 7.41
N LEU A 398 -10.56 11.90 6.32
CA LEU A 398 -10.68 13.04 5.40
C LEU A 398 -12.05 13.02 4.72
N LYS A 399 -12.46 14.19 4.24
CA LYS A 399 -13.76 14.44 3.64
C LYS A 399 -13.71 14.29 2.13
N LYS A 400 -14.90 14.33 1.51
CA LYS A 400 -15.08 14.06 0.08
C LYS A 400 -14.32 15.02 -0.85
N GLU A 401 -14.35 16.33 -0.62
CA GLU A 401 -13.79 17.32 -1.55
C GLU A 401 -12.40 17.76 -1.09
N ARG A 402 -11.39 17.64 -1.94
CA ARG A 402 -10.04 18.18 -1.68
C ARG A 402 -10.03 19.69 -1.92
N VAL A 403 -9.31 20.43 -1.08
CA VAL A 403 -9.09 21.87 -1.24
C VAL A 403 -7.60 22.22 -1.23
N THR A 404 -7.27 23.44 -1.63
CA THR A 404 -5.88 23.93 -1.58
C THR A 404 -5.35 23.97 -0.15
N ALA A 405 -4.22 23.30 0.08
CA ALA A 405 -3.42 23.36 1.29
C ALA A 405 -1.94 23.37 0.91
N GLN A 406 -1.19 24.35 1.40
CA GLN A 406 0.21 24.57 1.05
C GLN A 406 1.03 24.82 2.31
N SER A 407 2.18 24.17 2.43
CA SER A 407 3.17 24.47 3.45
C SER A 407 4.29 25.32 2.89
N ASP A 408 4.79 26.27 3.69
CA ASP A 408 6.03 27.01 3.42
C ASP A 408 7.31 26.23 3.77
N ALA A 409 7.17 25.01 4.30
CA ALA A 409 8.28 24.18 4.76
C ALA A 409 8.39 22.84 4.01
N LEU A 410 7.67 22.66 2.89
CA LEU A 410 7.86 21.52 1.98
C LEU A 410 8.93 21.87 0.96
N ASP A 411 10.04 21.12 0.96
CA ASP A 411 11.21 21.35 0.10
C ASP A 411 11.78 20.01 -0.38
N GLU A 412 11.93 19.84 -1.69
CA GLU A 412 12.46 18.61 -2.33
C GLU A 412 11.93 17.31 -1.71
N GLY A 413 10.61 17.24 -1.51
CA GLY A 413 9.96 16.06 -0.97
C GLY A 413 10.16 15.83 0.55
N LYS A 414 10.81 16.72 1.28
CA LYS A 414 10.95 16.68 2.75
C LYS A 414 10.31 17.89 3.41
N GLY A 415 10.05 17.77 4.71
CA GLY A 415 9.42 18.83 5.50
C GLY A 415 7.95 18.60 5.75
N VAL A 416 7.19 19.69 5.88
CA VAL A 416 5.80 19.63 6.32
C VAL A 416 4.86 19.50 5.12
N TYR A 417 4.23 18.36 5.00
CA TYR A 417 3.18 18.11 4.03
C TYR A 417 1.80 18.47 4.60
N SER A 418 0.83 18.68 3.71
CA SER A 418 -0.55 18.95 4.11
C SER A 418 -1.58 18.48 3.08
N ILE A 419 -2.67 17.88 3.55
CA ILE A 419 -3.89 17.63 2.78
C ILE A 419 -5.06 18.22 3.56
N ALA A 420 -5.91 18.99 2.88
CA ALA A 420 -7.15 19.49 3.45
C ALA A 420 -8.34 19.08 2.60
N THR A 421 -9.44 18.76 3.28
CA THR A 421 -10.68 18.30 2.67
C THR A 421 -11.90 18.86 3.39
N LYS A 422 -13.03 18.96 2.69
CA LYS A 422 -14.33 19.36 3.26
C LYS A 422 -15.48 18.57 2.66
N ASP A 423 -16.60 18.57 3.35
CA ASP A 423 -17.90 18.15 2.82
C ASP A 423 -19.04 18.84 3.60
N LYS A 424 -20.27 18.33 3.45
CA LYS A 424 -21.44 18.86 4.16
C LYS A 424 -21.41 18.63 5.68
N TYR A 425 -20.58 17.72 6.17
CA TYR A 425 -20.48 17.32 7.57
C TYR A 425 -19.31 17.98 8.31
N GLY A 426 -18.26 18.41 7.61
CA GLY A 426 -17.13 19.04 8.27
C GLY A 426 -15.99 19.44 7.34
N ALA A 427 -14.89 19.81 7.97
CA ALA A 427 -13.59 20.03 7.35
C ALA A 427 -12.53 19.19 8.08
N ALA A 428 -11.48 18.80 7.37
CA ALA A 428 -10.35 18.07 7.95
C ALA A 428 -9.04 18.54 7.31
N VAL A 429 -7.98 18.61 8.12
CA VAL A 429 -6.61 18.92 7.68
C VAL A 429 -5.66 17.90 8.30
N MET A 430 -4.99 17.13 7.46
CA MET A 430 -3.89 16.25 7.86
C MET A 430 -2.57 16.92 7.50
N VAL A 431 -1.65 17.01 8.46
CA VAL A 431 -0.29 17.49 8.28
C VAL A 431 0.70 16.46 8.80
N TRP A 432 1.85 16.34 8.16
CA TRP A 432 2.92 15.47 8.63
C TRP A 432 4.29 16.02 8.27
N ASN A 433 5.28 15.67 9.07
CA ASN A 433 6.66 16.13 8.88
C ASN A 433 7.53 14.99 8.36
N TYR A 434 7.65 14.82 7.04
CA TYR A 434 8.50 13.76 6.51
C TYR A 434 9.95 14.20 6.43
N GLN A 435 10.83 13.48 7.13
CA GLN A 435 12.27 13.76 7.15
C GLN A 435 13.12 12.62 6.63
N HIS A 436 12.50 11.50 6.24
CA HIS A 436 13.21 10.23 6.05
C HIS A 436 14.03 9.92 7.33
N THR A 437 15.35 9.83 7.24
CA THR A 437 16.25 9.62 8.40
C THR A 437 16.68 10.91 9.10
N GLY A 438 16.27 12.08 8.60
CA GLY A 438 16.53 13.37 9.24
C GLY A 438 15.75 13.56 10.54
N THR A 439 16.19 14.49 11.38
CA THR A 439 15.64 14.73 12.72
C THR A 439 14.98 16.09 12.91
N GLN A 440 14.80 16.88 11.84
CA GLN A 440 14.25 18.22 11.95
C GLN A 440 12.80 18.20 12.44
N SER A 441 12.54 18.89 13.53
CA SER A 441 11.19 19.11 14.08
C SER A 441 10.61 20.45 13.63
N TYR A 442 9.29 20.58 13.57
CA TYR A 442 8.60 21.81 13.24
C TYR A 442 7.54 22.18 14.26
N GLN A 443 7.45 23.47 14.58
CA GLN A 443 6.25 24.08 15.15
C GLN A 443 5.39 24.59 14.00
N VAL A 444 4.30 23.89 13.71
CA VAL A 444 3.43 24.13 12.57
C VAL A 444 2.22 24.95 12.98
N THR A 445 1.97 26.06 12.30
CA THR A 445 0.70 26.78 12.36
C THR A 445 -0.16 26.39 11.17
N ILE A 446 -1.30 25.75 11.45
CA ILE A 446 -2.32 25.42 10.44
C ILE A 446 -3.31 26.58 10.38
N ASP A 447 -3.26 27.34 9.29
CA ASP A 447 -4.11 28.50 9.05
C ASP A 447 -5.25 28.17 8.08
N MET A 448 -6.43 27.94 8.65
CA MET A 448 -7.63 27.49 7.95
C MET A 448 -8.50 28.68 7.56
N GLY A 449 -8.39 29.12 6.31
CA GLY A 449 -9.14 30.23 5.75
C GLY A 449 -10.42 29.82 5.02
N LYS A 450 -11.36 30.76 4.95
CA LYS A 450 -12.63 30.67 4.19
C LYS A 450 -13.44 29.40 4.50
N LEU A 451 -13.59 29.10 5.79
CA LEU A 451 -14.32 27.92 6.25
C LEU A 451 -15.71 27.78 5.56
N PRO A 452 -16.15 26.54 5.24
CA PRO A 452 -17.41 26.29 4.56
C PRO A 452 -18.62 26.95 5.26
N ALA A 453 -19.59 27.40 4.46
CA ALA A 453 -20.74 28.16 4.98
C ALA A 453 -21.55 27.41 6.03
N ASN A 454 -21.67 26.09 5.90
CA ASN A 454 -22.31 25.19 6.85
C ASN A 454 -21.58 25.09 8.19
N LEU A 455 -20.34 25.56 8.30
CA LEU A 455 -19.57 25.59 9.55
C LEU A 455 -19.58 26.98 10.20
N ARG A 456 -19.65 28.08 9.43
CA ARG A 456 -19.53 29.46 9.94
C ARG A 456 -20.61 29.83 10.95
N GLY A 457 -20.24 30.52 12.03
CA GLY A 457 -21.15 30.99 13.07
C GLY A 457 -21.72 29.87 13.96
N LYS A 458 -21.27 28.62 13.77
CA LYS A 458 -21.65 27.49 14.62
C LYS A 458 -20.58 27.20 15.65
N SER A 459 -20.98 26.51 16.70
CA SER A 459 -20.04 25.81 17.58
C SER A 459 -19.53 24.58 16.84
N LEU A 460 -18.21 24.45 16.72
CA LEU A 460 -17.57 23.30 16.12
C LEU A 460 -16.84 22.51 17.18
N CYS A 461 -16.82 21.19 17.03
CA CYS A 461 -15.86 20.36 17.71
C CYS A 461 -14.61 20.21 16.87
N GLN A 462 -13.49 20.70 17.41
CA GLN A 462 -12.16 20.41 16.90
C GLN A 462 -11.66 19.13 17.56
N ARG A 463 -11.37 18.10 16.78
CA ARG A 463 -10.69 16.88 17.27
C ARG A 463 -9.31 16.78 16.64
N MET A 464 -8.36 16.30 17.43
CA MET A 464 -6.97 16.17 17.05
C MET A 464 -6.50 14.75 17.28
N TYR A 465 -5.96 14.12 16.24
CA TYR A 465 -5.41 12.75 16.29
C TYR A 465 -3.94 12.79 15.91
N ARG A 466 -3.11 11.99 16.57
CA ARG A 466 -1.64 12.05 16.42
C ARG A 466 -1.03 10.68 16.19
N ILE A 467 0.02 10.64 15.38
CA ILE A 467 0.97 9.53 15.27
C ILE A 467 2.37 10.12 15.47
N ASP A 468 3.10 9.63 16.45
CA ASP A 468 4.51 9.98 16.67
C ASP A 468 5.29 8.77 17.24
N ASP A 469 6.44 8.99 17.86
CA ASP A 469 7.25 7.94 18.49
C ASP A 469 6.60 7.34 19.75
N THR A 470 5.57 7.98 20.30
CA THR A 470 4.91 7.60 21.56
C THR A 470 3.40 7.36 21.43
N VAL A 471 2.70 8.09 20.55
CA VAL A 471 1.24 8.07 20.36
C VAL A 471 0.90 7.34 19.07
N SER A 472 -0.09 6.44 19.15
CA SER A 472 -0.57 5.64 18.00
C SER A 472 0.56 4.89 17.30
N ASN A 473 1.43 4.35 18.12
CA ASN A 473 2.61 3.64 17.69
C ASN A 473 2.78 2.40 18.56
N TYR A 474 2.67 1.24 17.93
CA TYR A 474 2.84 -0.04 18.59
C TYR A 474 4.15 -0.15 19.37
N TRP A 475 5.22 0.46 18.86
CA TRP A 475 6.54 0.43 19.48
C TRP A 475 6.70 1.41 20.64
N GLY A 476 5.85 2.43 20.71
CA GLY A 476 5.73 3.32 21.86
C GLY A 476 4.90 2.66 22.96
N ASN A 477 3.71 2.17 22.62
CA ASN A 477 2.84 1.44 23.54
C ASN A 477 1.85 0.51 22.80
N PRO A 478 2.05 -0.83 22.86
CA PRO A 478 1.14 -1.79 22.23
C PRO A 478 -0.32 -1.69 22.70
N ALA A 479 -0.57 -1.25 23.93
CA ALA A 479 -1.92 -1.18 24.50
C ALA A 479 -2.75 0.00 23.94
N THR A 480 -2.08 1.04 23.43
CA THR A 480 -2.70 2.24 22.85
C THR A 480 -2.18 2.51 21.44
N ALA A 481 -1.82 1.44 20.73
CA ALA A 481 -1.16 1.50 19.44
C ALA A 481 -2.06 2.01 18.32
N ASN A 482 -3.38 1.79 18.40
CA ASN A 482 -4.33 2.31 17.41
C ASN A 482 -4.45 3.85 17.50
N LEU A 483 -5.03 4.46 16.45
CA LEU A 483 -5.16 5.91 16.32
C LEU A 483 -5.83 6.54 17.56
N GLN A 484 -5.12 7.46 18.21
CA GLN A 484 -5.52 8.10 19.45
C GLN A 484 -5.97 9.54 19.15
N GLN A 485 -7.12 9.92 19.73
CA GLN A 485 -7.50 11.32 19.84
C GLN A 485 -6.75 11.94 21.02
N VAL A 486 -5.91 12.93 20.75
CA VAL A 486 -5.08 13.60 21.76
C VAL A 486 -5.70 14.89 22.29
N ALA A 487 -6.67 15.47 21.57
CA ALA A 487 -7.44 16.61 22.06
C ALA A 487 -8.83 16.67 21.41
N ALA A 488 -9.80 17.19 22.15
CA ALA A 488 -11.10 17.59 21.64
C ALA A 488 -11.50 18.91 22.32
N VAL A 489 -11.72 19.96 21.53
CA VAL A 489 -12.04 21.30 22.05
C VAL A 489 -13.16 21.94 21.24
N GLN A 490 -14.05 22.63 21.95
CA GLN A 490 -15.11 23.38 21.28
C GLN A 490 -14.55 24.73 20.82
N VAL A 491 -14.76 25.05 19.55
CA VAL A 491 -14.26 26.28 18.93
C VAL A 491 -15.39 27.05 18.26
N ALA A 492 -15.32 28.38 18.37
CA ALA A 492 -16.25 29.24 17.66
C ALA A 492 -15.84 29.33 16.18
N SER A 493 -16.77 29.02 15.28
CA SER A 493 -16.50 29.11 13.86
C SER A 493 -16.59 30.54 13.35
N THR A 494 -15.44 31.11 12.98
CA THR A 494 -15.41 32.33 12.17
C THR A 494 -15.10 31.99 10.71
N GLN A 495 -14.75 32.97 9.87
CA GLN A 495 -14.24 32.66 8.52
C GLN A 495 -12.84 32.05 8.54
N ARG A 496 -12.11 32.18 9.64
CA ARG A 496 -10.72 31.73 9.79
C ARG A 496 -10.55 31.00 11.12
N HIS A 497 -9.77 29.94 11.11
CA HIS A 497 -9.40 29.18 12.30
C HIS A 497 -7.92 28.86 12.28
N ARG A 498 -7.27 28.87 13.44
CA ARG A 498 -5.83 28.59 13.56
C ARG A 498 -5.57 27.59 14.65
N VAL A 499 -4.69 26.64 14.35
CA VAL A 499 -4.22 25.63 15.30
C VAL A 499 -2.71 25.52 15.18
N SER A 500 -2.01 25.51 16.31
CA SER A 500 -0.57 25.26 16.36
C SER A 500 -0.32 23.83 16.86
N VAL A 501 0.60 23.12 16.21
CA VAL A 501 0.96 21.75 16.54
C VAL A 501 2.47 21.58 16.42
N ASP A 502 3.06 20.80 17.31
CA ASP A 502 4.47 20.42 17.23
C ASP A 502 4.57 19.06 16.53
N LEU A 503 5.40 18.98 15.49
CA LEU A 503 5.67 17.76 14.73
C LEU A 503 7.16 17.44 14.85
N THR A 504 7.48 16.36 15.56
CA THR A 504 8.81 15.74 15.50
C THR A 504 9.03 15.12 14.12
N ALA A 505 10.26 14.69 13.82
CA ALA A 505 10.56 14.01 12.57
C ALA A 505 9.65 12.79 12.37
N ASN A 506 9.00 12.73 11.21
CA ASN A 506 8.06 11.69 10.78
C ASN A 506 6.75 11.62 11.59
N ALA A 507 6.44 12.61 12.42
CA ALA A 507 5.15 12.70 13.10
C ALA A 507 4.02 13.18 12.17
N LEU A 508 2.80 12.74 12.47
CA LEU A 508 1.57 13.08 11.75
C LEU A 508 0.51 13.62 12.71
N GLN A 509 -0.30 14.55 12.23
CA GLN A 509 -1.42 15.13 12.96
C GLN A 509 -2.61 15.33 12.02
N LEU A 510 -3.77 14.82 12.43
CA LEU A 510 -5.05 15.12 11.80
C LEU A 510 -5.84 16.07 12.71
N VAL A 511 -6.42 17.10 12.12
CA VAL A 511 -7.37 18.02 12.76
C VAL A 511 -8.71 17.94 12.02
N THR A 512 -9.80 17.62 12.71
CA THR A 512 -11.16 17.67 12.15
C THR A 512 -11.96 18.78 12.79
N LEU A 513 -12.84 19.41 12.00
CA LEU A 513 -13.77 20.45 12.42
C LEU A 513 -15.18 20.05 11.99
N GLU A 514 -16.02 19.72 12.97
CA GLU A 514 -17.38 19.20 12.73
C GLU A 514 -18.39 19.96 13.58
N PRO A 515 -19.60 20.28 13.08
CA PRO A 515 -20.64 20.88 13.91
C PRO A 515 -21.03 19.93 15.05
N ALA A 516 -20.96 20.42 16.30
CA ALA A 516 -21.44 19.67 17.46
C ALA A 516 -21.81 20.62 18.61
N GLU A 517 -22.85 20.25 19.35
CA GLU A 517 -23.27 20.97 20.56
C GLU A 517 -22.28 20.77 21.71
N SER A 518 -21.56 19.65 21.74
CA SER A 518 -20.49 19.37 22.70
C SER A 518 -19.36 18.54 22.08
N CYS A 519 -18.15 18.67 22.63
CA CYS A 519 -17.01 17.80 22.36
C CYS A 519 -16.91 16.71 23.43
N ALA A 520 -17.81 15.73 23.40
CA ALA A 520 -17.59 14.52 24.20
C ALA A 520 -16.44 13.71 23.57
N THR A 521 -15.51 13.27 24.42
CA THR A 521 -14.40 12.35 24.08
C THR A 521 -14.88 10.92 23.98
#